data_AF-A0A7C6MY73-F1
#
_entry.id   AF-A0A7C6MY73-F1
#
_cell.length_a   1.000
_cell.length_b   1.000
_cell.length_c   1.000
_cell.angle_alpha   90.00
_cell.angle_beta   90.00
_cell.angle_gamma   90.00
#
_symmetry.space_group_name_H-M   'P 1'
#
loop_
_entity.id
_entity.type
_entity.pdbx_description
1 polymer ?
#
loop_
_entity_poly.entity_id
_entity_poly.type
_entity_poly.pdbx_seq_one_letter_code
_entity_poly.pdbx_strand_id
1 'polypeptide(L)'
;MDYVKGYNQTEIDFVLNIFDTDREKAIREFIKHINKDDDDKCLVIQKKQRITDEDAKKIIRELCKIENATDLQNFEKVKRNLYLKDMRINYGLSIRQIERLTGISRGIIQRI
;
A
#
# COMPACT_ATOMS: atom_id res chain seq x y z
N MET A 1 -30.69 18.70 15.61
CA MET A 1 -30.76 19.00 14.18
C MET A 1 -30.26 17.78 13.44
N ASP A 2 -31.18 16.87 13.15
CA ASP A 2 -30.97 15.65 12.39
C ASP A 2 -30.63 15.98 10.94
N TYR A 3 -29.54 15.42 10.43
CA TYR A 3 -29.25 15.38 9.00
C TYR A 3 -29.00 13.94 8.58
N VAL A 4 -30.09 13.20 8.36
CA VAL A 4 -30.11 12.06 7.45
C VAL A 4 -31.29 12.28 6.52
N LYS A 5 -31.02 12.87 5.35
CA LYS A 5 -32.00 13.01 4.26
C LYS A 5 -31.35 12.49 2.98
N GLY A 6 -32.02 11.52 2.38
CA GLY A 6 -31.48 10.54 1.45
C GLY A 6 -30.72 11.08 0.25
N TYR A 7 -29.59 10.45 -0.03
CA TYR A 7 -28.84 10.55 -1.28
C TYR A 7 -28.67 9.14 -1.84
N ASN A 8 -29.50 8.76 -2.80
CA ASN A 8 -29.48 7.39 -3.33
C ASN A 8 -29.46 7.28 -4.87
N GLN A 9 -29.48 8.37 -5.64
CA GLN A 9 -29.42 8.28 -7.12
C GLN A 9 -28.67 9.44 -7.80
N THR A 10 -28.83 10.68 -7.34
CA THR A 10 -28.24 11.87 -7.99
C THR A 10 -26.72 11.96 -7.89
N GLU A 11 -26.11 11.46 -6.83
CA GLU A 11 -24.65 11.47 -6.67
C GLU A 11 -23.94 10.46 -7.58
N ILE A 12 -24.56 9.31 -7.85
CA ILE A 12 -23.99 8.28 -8.73
C ILE A 12 -23.90 8.83 -10.15
N ASP A 13 -24.95 9.48 -10.62
CA ASP A 13 -24.99 10.06 -11.97
C ASP A 13 -24.03 11.25 -12.09
N PHE A 14 -23.88 12.06 -11.05
CA PHE A 14 -22.88 13.13 -11.00
C PHE A 14 -21.45 12.59 -11.12
N VAL A 15 -21.12 11.56 -10.34
CA VAL A 15 -19.79 10.96 -10.35
C VAL A 15 -19.51 10.24 -11.68
N LEU A 16 -20.49 9.54 -12.25
CA LEU A 16 -20.32 8.87 -13.54
C LEU A 16 -20.15 9.88 -14.69
N ASN A 17 -20.86 11.02 -14.66
CA ASN A 17 -20.71 12.10 -15.65
C ASN A 17 -19.32 12.74 -15.67
N ILE A 18 -18.49 12.58 -14.62
CA ILE A 18 -17.08 12.99 -14.63
C ILE A 18 -16.28 12.17 -15.65
N PHE A 19 -16.66 10.91 -15.85
CA PHE A 19 -15.96 9.98 -16.74
C PHE A 19 -16.48 10.06 -18.18
N ASP A 20 -17.80 10.09 -18.35
CA ASP A 20 -18.43 10.29 -19.66
C ASP A 20 -19.92 10.65 -19.51
N THR A 21 -20.49 11.38 -20.48
CA THR A 21 -21.94 11.63 -20.54
C THR A 21 -22.74 10.39 -20.96
N ASP A 22 -22.10 9.45 -21.65
CA ASP A 22 -22.67 8.13 -21.92
C ASP A 22 -22.47 7.23 -20.69
N ARG A 23 -23.58 6.77 -20.11
CA ARG A 23 -23.59 5.99 -18.88
C ARG A 23 -22.78 4.68 -19.00
N GLU A 24 -22.88 3.97 -20.12
CA GLU A 24 -22.17 2.70 -20.29
C GLU A 24 -20.67 2.92 -20.46
N LYS A 25 -20.28 4.02 -21.09
CA LYS A 25 -18.87 4.40 -21.26
C LYS A 25 -18.28 4.93 -19.96
N ALA A 26 -19.05 5.72 -19.19
CA ALA A 26 -18.68 6.19 -17.87
C ALA A 26 -18.40 5.04 -16.91
N ILE A 27 -19.28 4.03 -16.87
CA ILE A 27 -19.10 2.83 -16.05
C ILE A 27 -17.84 2.07 -16.48
N ARG A 28 -17.59 1.92 -17.78
CA ARG A 28 -16.39 1.25 -18.30
C ARG A 28 -15.11 1.98 -17.92
N GLU A 29 -15.05 3.30 -18.10
CA GLU A 29 -13.88 4.11 -17.75
C GLU A 29 -13.71 4.22 -16.23
N PHE A 30 -14.78 4.25 -15.44
CA PHE A 30 -14.72 4.18 -13.97
C PHE A 30 -14.15 2.85 -13.49
N ILE A 31 -14.66 1.71 -13.99
CA ILE A 31 -14.13 0.37 -13.70
C ILE A 31 -12.66 0.29 -14.10
N LYS A 32 -12.32 0.79 -15.28
CA LYS A 32 -10.94 0.83 -15.77
C LYS A 32 -10.05 1.74 -14.93
N HIS A 33 -10.56 2.85 -14.40
CA HIS A 33 -9.83 3.75 -13.52
C HIS A 33 -9.57 3.11 -12.16
N ILE A 34 -10.56 2.45 -11.56
CA ILE A 34 -10.42 1.70 -10.29
C ILE A 34 -9.52 0.47 -10.46
N ASN A 35 -9.59 -0.20 -11.61
CA ASN A 35 -8.79 -1.39 -11.91
C ASN A 35 -7.46 -1.07 -12.60
N LYS A 36 -7.17 0.20 -12.92
CA LYS A 36 -5.85 0.59 -13.38
C LYS A 36 -4.95 0.37 -12.19
N ASP A 37 -3.98 -0.55 -12.32
CA ASP A 37 -3.05 -0.95 -11.28
C ASP A 37 -2.38 0.30 -10.68
N ASP A 38 -3.02 0.86 -9.66
CA ASP A 38 -2.40 1.77 -8.73
C ASP A 38 -1.38 0.91 -7.98
N ASP A 39 -0.11 1.26 -8.17
CA ASP A 39 1.03 0.76 -7.41
C ASP A 39 0.86 0.96 -5.88
N ASP A 40 -0.19 1.68 -5.48
CA ASP A 40 -0.77 1.70 -4.14
C ASP A 40 -1.88 0.63 -4.00
N LYS A 41 -1.46 -0.63 -3.86
CA LYS A 41 -2.27 -1.76 -3.36
C LYS A 41 -2.80 -1.51 -1.94
N CYS A 42 -3.68 -0.53 -1.75
CA CYS A 42 -4.19 -0.16 -0.44
C CYS A 42 -5.61 -0.68 -0.15
N LEU A 43 -6.32 -1.30 -1.13
CA LEU A 43 -7.70 -1.76 -0.93
C LEU A 43 -7.99 -3.21 -1.36
N VAL A 44 -6.98 -4.01 -1.70
CA VAL A 44 -7.19 -5.46 -1.71
C VAL A 44 -7.02 -5.95 -0.29
N ILE A 45 -8.13 -6.17 0.42
CA ILE A 45 -8.17 -6.95 1.66
C ILE A 45 -7.83 -8.39 1.28
N GLN A 46 -6.57 -8.65 0.92
CA GLN A 46 -6.03 -9.99 0.99
C GLN A 46 -6.07 -10.32 2.48
N LYS A 47 -6.72 -11.42 2.85
CA LYS A 47 -6.64 -12.03 4.19
C LYS A 47 -5.20 -12.52 4.47
N LYS A 48 -4.18 -11.70 4.21
CA LYS A 48 -2.87 -11.87 4.83
C LYS A 48 -3.09 -11.53 6.28
N GLN A 49 -2.87 -12.52 7.14
CA GLN A 49 -2.81 -12.35 8.58
C GLN A 49 -2.02 -11.07 8.87
N ARG A 50 -2.65 -10.09 9.54
CA ARG A 50 -2.03 -8.78 9.77
C ARG A 50 -0.75 -9.02 10.58
N ILE A 51 0.40 -8.87 9.92
CA ILE A 51 1.70 -8.90 10.60
C ILE A 51 1.73 -7.69 11.52
N THR A 52 1.92 -7.92 12.82
CA THR A 52 2.01 -6.83 13.79
C THR A 52 3.36 -6.13 13.66
N ASP A 53 3.48 -4.93 14.21
CA ASP A 53 4.77 -4.23 14.24
C ASP A 53 5.85 -4.99 15.02
N GLU A 54 5.46 -5.74 16.05
CA GLU A 54 6.39 -6.54 16.83
C GLU A 54 6.89 -7.75 16.04
N ASP A 55 6.01 -8.41 15.29
CA ASP A 55 6.41 -9.50 14.40
C ASP A 55 7.28 -8.97 13.26
N ALA A 56 6.93 -7.80 12.71
CA ALA A 56 7.72 -7.12 11.70
C ALA A 56 9.14 -6.79 12.19
N LYS A 57 9.28 -6.28 13.42
CA LYS A 57 10.59 -6.04 14.04
C LYS A 57 11.40 -7.33 14.18
N LYS A 58 10.77 -8.42 14.63
CA LYS A 58 11.44 -9.73 14.74
C LYS A 58 11.95 -10.22 13.39
N ILE A 59 11.10 -10.18 12.37
CA ILE A 59 11.47 -10.55 10.99
C ILE A 59 12.68 -9.75 10.53
N ILE A 60 12.67 -8.42 10.71
CA ILE A 60 13.78 -7.56 10.28
C ILE A 60 15.09 -7.93 11.01
N ARG A 61 15.03 -8.13 12.33
CA ARG A 61 16.20 -8.50 13.14
C ARG A 61 16.78 -9.84 12.73
N GLU A 62 15.93 -10.85 12.56
CA GLU A 62 16.33 -12.21 12.19
C GLU A 62 16.89 -12.25 10.75
N LEU A 63 16.23 -11.57 9.82
CA LEU A 63 16.62 -11.55 8.42
C LEU A 63 17.95 -10.81 8.20
N CYS A 64 18.09 -9.62 8.81
CA CYS A 64 19.25 -8.77 8.60
C CYS A 64 20.39 -9.04 9.59
N LYS A 65 20.17 -9.85 10.62
CA LYS A 65 21.10 -10.13 11.74
C LYS A 65 21.55 -8.84 12.44
N ILE A 66 20.59 -7.99 12.77
CA ILE A 66 20.80 -6.68 13.42
C ILE A 66 19.97 -6.58 14.70
N GLU A 67 20.41 -5.76 15.64
CA GLU A 67 19.69 -5.51 16.89
C GLU A 67 18.57 -4.48 16.69
N ASN A 68 18.86 -3.40 15.95
CA ASN A 68 17.89 -2.35 15.64
C ASN A 68 17.57 -2.35 14.16
N ALA A 69 16.28 -2.29 13.81
CA ALA A 69 15.84 -2.23 12.41
C ALA A 69 16.38 -1.00 11.66
N THR A 70 16.73 0.07 12.38
CA THR A 70 17.36 1.28 11.85
C THR A 70 18.80 1.04 11.37
N ASP A 71 19.50 0.02 11.87
CA ASP A 71 20.87 -0.29 11.47
C ASP A 71 20.97 -0.68 9.99
N LEU A 72 19.84 -1.10 9.40
CA LEU A 72 19.71 -1.37 7.98
C LEU A 72 20.05 -0.14 7.10
N GLN A 73 19.92 1.09 7.63
CA GLN A 73 20.32 2.31 6.90
C GLN A 73 21.82 2.36 6.61
N ASN A 74 22.64 1.72 7.46
CA ASN A 74 24.10 1.71 7.35
C ASN A 74 24.59 0.64 6.36
N PHE A 75 23.70 -0.19 5.82
CA PHE A 75 24.08 -1.24 4.88
C PHE A 75 24.42 -0.63 3.52
N GLU A 76 25.34 -1.28 2.81
CA GLU A 76 25.60 -0.93 1.41
C GLU A 76 24.31 -0.97 0.60
N LYS A 77 24.13 0.00 -0.30
CA LYS A 77 22.89 0.22 -1.07
C LYS A 77 22.36 -1.06 -1.74
N VAL A 78 23.24 -1.85 -2.35
CA VAL A 78 22.86 -3.09 -3.04
C VAL A 78 22.31 -4.11 -2.03
N LYS A 79 23.05 -4.35 -0.95
CA LYS A 79 22.68 -5.29 0.12
C LYS A 79 21.38 -4.86 0.82
N ARG A 80 21.26 -3.58 1.15
CA ARG A 80 20.05 -2.99 1.73
C ARG A 80 18.84 -3.22 0.83
N ASN A 81 18.98 -2.96 -0.47
CA ASN A 81 17.89 -3.12 -1.41
C ASN A 81 17.45 -4.59 -1.55
N LEU A 82 18.37 -5.55 -1.47
CA LEU A 82 18.03 -6.98 -1.44
C LEU A 82 17.13 -7.31 -0.24
N TYR A 83 17.48 -6.84 0.96
CA TYR A 83 16.66 -7.05 2.16
C TYR A 83 15.30 -6.36 2.07
N LEU A 84 15.24 -5.13 1.56
CA LEU A 84 13.97 -4.43 1.38
C LEU A 84 13.03 -5.18 0.43
N LYS A 85 13.58 -5.74 -0.65
CA LYS A 85 12.82 -6.58 -1.59
C LYS A 85 12.32 -7.86 -0.92
N ASP A 86 13.18 -8.50 -0.14
CA ASP A 86 12.88 -9.75 0.56
C ASP A 86 11.77 -9.56 1.60
N MET A 87 11.85 -8.49 2.41
CA MET A 87 10.82 -8.09 3.36
C MET A 87 9.43 -7.92 2.71
N ARG A 88 9.38 -7.27 1.53
CA ARG A 88 8.12 -7.03 0.81
C ARG A 88 7.54 -8.30 0.20
N ILE A 89 8.37 -9.06 -0.51
CA ILE A 89 7.91 -10.16 -1.35
C ILE A 89 7.73 -11.44 -0.53
N ASN A 90 8.75 -11.80 0.25
CA ASN A 90 8.82 -13.09 0.93
C ASN A 90 8.20 -13.04 2.33
N TYR A 91 8.33 -11.92 3.04
CA TYR A 91 7.76 -11.75 4.38
C TYR A 91 6.45 -10.97 4.39
N GLY A 92 6.04 -10.38 3.26
CA GLY A 92 4.77 -9.67 3.14
C GLY A 92 4.66 -8.40 3.98
N LEU A 93 5.78 -7.81 4.38
CA LEU A 93 5.81 -6.55 5.11
C LEU A 93 5.30 -5.41 4.24
N SER A 94 4.43 -4.57 4.81
CA SER A 94 3.96 -3.38 4.11
C SER A 94 5.05 -2.32 4.02
N ILE A 95 5.00 -1.49 2.98
CA ILE A 95 5.94 -0.37 2.80
C ILE A 95 5.95 0.53 4.04
N ARG A 96 4.78 0.79 4.65
CA ARG A 96 4.65 1.60 5.87
C ARG A 96 5.36 0.98 7.08
N GLN A 97 5.28 -0.35 7.24
CA GLN A 97 5.99 -1.03 8.32
C GLN A 97 7.50 -0.95 8.12
N ILE A 98 7.96 -1.19 6.89
CA ILE A 98 9.39 -1.11 6.57
C ILE A 98 9.89 0.32 6.80
N GLU A 99 9.18 1.33 6.30
CA GLU A 99 9.54 2.75 6.49
C GLU A 99 9.60 3.12 7.96
N ARG A 100 8.56 2.82 8.74
CA ARG A 100 8.48 3.17 10.16
C ARG A 100 9.55 2.47 10.99
N LEU A 101 9.84 1.19 10.70
CA LEU A 101 10.76 0.39 11.52
C LEU A 101 12.23 0.61 11.14
N THR A 102 12.52 0.78 9.86
CA THR A 102 13.89 0.93 9.36
C THR A 102 14.31 2.39 9.21
N GLY A 103 13.37 3.33 9.16
CA GLY A 103 13.60 4.75 8.87
C GLY A 103 14.02 5.03 7.42
N ILE A 104 13.94 4.02 6.53
CA ILE A 104 14.22 4.20 5.10
C ILE A 104 12.99 4.81 4.43
N SER A 105 13.16 5.91 3.69
CA SER A 105 12.04 6.62 3.06
C SER A 105 11.22 5.72 2.13
N ARG A 106 9.89 5.89 2.14
CA ARG A 106 8.95 5.21 1.23
C ARG A 106 9.38 5.26 -0.24
N GLY A 107 9.91 6.41 -0.69
CA GLY A 107 10.37 6.58 -2.06
C GLY A 107 11.53 5.66 -2.45
N ILE A 108 12.39 5.27 -1.51
CA ILE A 108 13.42 4.25 -1.76
C ILE A 108 12.79 2.87 -1.82
N ILE A 109 11.91 2.54 -0.87
CA ILE A 109 11.30 1.22 -0.73
C ILE A 109 10.40 0.89 -1.94
N GLN A 110 9.68 1.88 -2.47
CA GLN A 110 8.77 1.70 -3.62
C GLN A 110 9.51 1.41 -4.93
N ARG A 111 10.71 1.97 -5.12
CA ARG A 111 11.50 1.81 -6.37
C ARG A 111 12.22 0.46 -6.47
N ILE A 112 12.14 -0.38 -5.44
CA ILE A 112 12.84 -1.66 -5.31
C ILE A 112 11.84 -2.81 -5.47
#